data_AF-A0AB37KBL7-F1
#
_entry.id   AF-A0AB37KBL7-F1
#
_cell.length_a   1.000
_cell.length_b   1.000
_cell.length_c   1.000
_cell.angle_alpha   90.00
_cell.angle_beta   90.00
_cell.angle_gamma   90.00
#
_symmetry.space_group_name_H-M   'P 1'
#
loop_
_entity.id
_entity.type
_entity.pdbx_description
1 polymer ?
#
loop_
_entity_poly.entity_id
_entity_poly.type
_entity_poly.pdbx_seq_one_letter_code
_entity_poly.pdbx_strand_id
1 'polypeptide(L)' 'MYAIRSKKTNRWFQGVNSSVGRCSSHHIILDEEIPALFKTKDSARIELLSDCLNVNAFDIVEVDLQVKEDVAYLG' A
#
# COMPACT_ATOMS: atom_id res chain seq x y z
N MET A 1 -7.95 3.57 8.07
CA MET A 1 -7.74 3.05 6.70
C MET A 1 -6.87 1.81 6.77
N TYR A 2 -6.59 1.12 5.66
CA TYR A 2 -5.71 -0.04 5.62
C TYR A 2 -4.59 0.17 4.59
N ALA A 3 -3.43 -0.41 4.83
CA ALA A 3 -2.29 -0.40 3.92
C ALA A 3 -1.68 -1.80 3.85
N ILE A 4 -0.94 -2.08 2.78
CA ILE A 4 -0.23 -3.35 2.61
C ILE A 4 1.28 -3.11 2.84
N ARG A 5 1.91 -3.93 3.68
CA ARG A 5 3.35 -3.85 3.99
C ARG A 5 4.05 -5.15 3.67
N SER A 6 5.23 -5.08 3.06
CA SER A 6 6.09 -6.26 2.88
C SER A 6 6.67 -6.71 4.21
N LYS A 7 6.55 -7.99 4.54
CA LYS A 7 7.20 -8.58 5.72
C LYS A 7 8.72 -8.65 5.60
N LYS A 8 9.23 -8.76 4.36
CA LYS A 8 10.66 -8.93 4.10
C LYS A 8 11.43 -7.63 4.22
N THR A 9 10.88 -6.55 3.65
CA THR A 9 11.59 -5.27 3.53
C THR A 9 10.99 -4.17 4.39
N ASN A 10 9.85 -4.41 5.05
CA ASN A 10 9.05 -3.40 5.74
C ASN A 10 8.59 -2.23 4.86
N ARG A 11 8.72 -2.34 3.53
CA ARG A 11 8.26 -1.34 2.58
C ARG A 11 6.76 -1.43 2.34
N TRP A 12 6.14 -0.29 2.13
CA TRP A 12 4.73 -0.15 1.81
C TRP A 12 4.46 -0.48 0.35
N PHE A 13 3.35 -1.15 0.09
CA PHE A 13 2.83 -1.29 -1.25
C PHE A 13 2.29 0.07 -1.72
N GLN A 14 2.74 0.54 -2.87
CA GLN A 14 2.28 1.80 -3.47
C GLN A 14 1.34 1.56 -4.67
N GLY A 15 1.39 0.38 -5.27
CA GLY A 15 0.60 0.03 -6.44
C GLY A 15 1.35 -0.93 -7.36
N VAL A 16 0.88 -1.00 -8.59
CA VAL A 16 1.50 -1.83 -9.63
C VAL A 16 1.89 -1.01 -10.86
N ASN A 17 2.98 -1.43 -11.48
CA ASN A 17 3.45 -0.86 -12.72
C ASN A 17 2.74 -1.54 -13.90
N SER A 18 1.71 -0.88 -14.45
CA SER A 18 0.95 -1.38 -15.59
C SER A 18 1.74 -1.47 -16.91
N SER A 19 2.94 -0.88 -16.95
CA SER A 19 3.82 -0.92 -18.13
C SER A 19 4.67 -2.20 -18.21
N VAL A 20 4.65 -3.05 -17.18
CA VAL A 20 5.35 -4.34 -17.18
C VAL A 20 4.36 -5.50 -17.00
N GLY A 21 4.70 -6.67 -17.54
CA GLY A 21 3.84 -7.85 -17.38
C GLY A 21 3.75 -8.29 -15.91
N ARG A 22 2.62 -8.87 -15.52
CA ARG A 22 2.34 -9.34 -14.14
C ARG A 22 3.37 -10.32 -13.56
N CYS A 23 4.12 -11.02 -14.42
CA CYS A 23 5.19 -11.93 -14.02
C CYS A 23 6.55 -11.24 -13.82
N SER A 24 6.65 -9.94 -14.09
CA SER A 24 7.87 -9.16 -13.87
C SER A 24 8.07 -8.91 -12.39
N SER A 25 9.32 -9.03 -11.92
CA SER A 25 9.70 -8.61 -10.57
C SER A 25 9.48 -7.11 -10.31
N HIS A 26 9.30 -6.31 -11.37
CA HIS A 26 9.03 -4.88 -11.30
C HIS A 26 7.53 -4.54 -11.36
N HIS A 27 6.65 -5.55 -11.41
CA HIS A 27 5.20 -5.36 -11.45
C HIS A 27 4.69 -4.66 -10.18
N ILE A 28 5.31 -4.95 -9.04
CA ILE A 28 4.90 -4.42 -7.74
C ILE A 28 5.79 -3.25 -7.38
N ILE A 29 5.17 -2.12 -7.04
CA ILE A 29 5.86 -0.92 -6.59
C ILE A 29 5.81 -0.89 -5.05
N LEU A 30 7.01 -0.88 -4.45
CA LEU A 30 7.18 -0.75 -3.01
C LEU A 30 7.85 0.58 -2.68
N ASP A 31 7.33 1.28 -1.68
CA ASP A 31 7.82 2.57 -1.21
C ASP A 31 8.22 2.48 0.27
N GLU A 32 9.14 3.32 0.73
CA GLU A 32 9.57 3.31 2.14
C GLU A 32 8.67 4.17 3.04
N GLU A 33 7.99 5.17 2.48
CA GLU A 33 7.29 6.20 3.24
C GLU A 33 5.79 6.28 2.88
N ILE A 34 5.42 6.07 1.63
CA ILE A 34 4.07 6.35 1.12
C ILE A 34 3.31 5.06 0.79
N PRO A 35 2.35 4.64 1.63
CA PRO A 35 1.48 3.50 1.33
C PRO A 35 0.32 3.86 0.39
N ALA A 36 -0.09 2.89 -0.42
CA ALA A 36 -1.43 2.86 -0.98
C ALA A 36 -2.44 2.60 0.15
N LEU A 37 -3.46 3.45 0.22
CA LEU A 37 -4.47 3.43 1.26
C LEU A 37 -5.78 2.84 0.75
N PHE A 38 -6.30 1.90 1.51
CA PHE A 38 -7.51 1.16 1.24
C PHE A 38 -8.58 1.51 2.27
N LYS A 39 -9.81 1.72 1.81
CA LYS A 39 -10.93 2.07 2.69
C LYS A 39 -11.29 0.91 3.63
N THR A 40 -11.22 -0.33 3.15
CA THR A 40 -11.57 -1.53 3.91
C THR A 40 -10.46 -2.57 3.84
N LYS A 41 -10.39 -3.44 4.86
CA LYS A 41 -9.44 -4.55 4.89
C LYS A 41 -9.61 -5.49 3.69
N ASP A 42 -10.85 -5.71 3.27
CA ASP A 42 -11.15 -6.56 2.12
C ASP A 42 -10.66 -5.94 0.81
N SER A 43 -10.76 -4.61 0.64
CA SER A 43 -10.20 -3.95 -0.55
C SER A 43 -8.68 -4.12 -0.65
N ALA A 44 -7.96 -4.00 0.47
CA ALA A 44 -6.53 -4.30 0.51
C ALA A 44 -6.25 -5.78 0.19
N ARG A 45 -7.09 -6.70 0.68
CA ARG A 45 -6.94 -8.14 0.41
C ARG A 45 -7.18 -8.49 -1.05
N ILE A 46 -8.16 -7.86 -1.69
CA ILE A 46 -8.46 -8.06 -3.12
C ILE A 46 -7.27 -7.62 -3.96
N GLU A 47 -6.68 -6.45 -3.68
CA GLU A 47 -5.51 -5.95 -4.41
C GLU A 47 -4.33 -6.93 -4.28
N LEU A 48 -4.09 -7.39 -3.05
CA LEU A 48 -3.05 -8.37 -2.76
C LEU A 48 -3.23 -9.67 -3.57
N LEU A 49 -4.46 -10.16 -3.68
CA LEU A 49 -4.75 -11.37 -4.46
C LEU A 49 -4.72 -11.13 -5.99
N SER A 50 -5.15 -9.95 -6.44
CA SER A 50 -5.24 -9.57 -7.86
C SER A 50 -3.87 -9.55 -8.54
N ASP A 51 -2.85 -9.03 -7.84
CA ASP A 51 -1.50 -8.87 -8.37
C ASP A 51 -0.57 -10.05 -8.08
N CYS A 52 -1.14 -11.21 -7.76
CA CYS A 52 -0.39 -12.41 -7.38
C CYS A 52 0.61 -12.16 -6.24
N LEU A 53 0.36 -11.15 -5.39
CA LEU A 53 1.17 -10.91 -4.21
C LEU A 53 0.98 -12.09 -3.28
N ASN A 54 2.09 -12.68 -2.84
CA ASN A 54 2.02 -13.79 -1.91
C ASN A 54 1.48 -13.28 -0.57
N VAL A 55 0.29 -13.74 -0.17
CA VAL A 55 -0.37 -13.39 1.11
C VAL A 55 0.51 -13.68 2.32
N ASN A 56 1.46 -14.61 2.19
CA ASN A 56 2.43 -14.89 3.25
C ASN A 56 3.57 -13.87 3.31
N ALA A 57 3.85 -13.14 2.24
CA ALA A 57 4.94 -12.16 2.14
C ALA A 57 4.53 -10.73 2.52
N PHE A 58 3.24 -10.45 2.63
CA PHE A 58 2.68 -9.14 2.91
C PHE A 58 1.72 -9.18 4.09
N ASP A 59 1.63 -8.08 4.83
CA ASP A 59 0.64 -7.85 5.89
C ASP A 59 -0.31 -6.72 5.50
N ILE A 60 -1.57 -6.84 5.92
CA ILE A 60 -2.53 -5.75 5.87
C ILE A 60 -2.55 -5.07 7.24
N VAL A 61 -2.12 -3.83 7.28
CA VAL A 61 -1.96 -3.02 8.49
C VAL A 61 -3.06 -1.97 8.53
N GLU A 62 -3.69 -1.79 9.69
CA GLU A 62 -4.61 -0.69 9.92
C GLU A 62 -3.80 0.59 10.17
N VAL A 63 -4.11 1.63 9.40
CA VAL A 63 -3.44 2.94 9.44
C VAL A 63 -4.43 3.99 9.91
N ASP A 64 -4.05 4.67 10.98
CA ASP A 64 -4.75 5.85 11.46
C ASP A 64 -4.15 7.09 10.79
N LEU A 65 -4.99 7.83 10.06
CA LEU A 65 -4.56 9.02 9.35
C LEU A 65 -4.81 10.22 10.25
N GLN A 66 -3.76 10.69 10.92
CA GLN A 66 -3.81 12.00 11.56
C GLN A 66 -3.67 13.06 10.46
N VAL A 67 -4.81 13.56 10.00
CA VAL A 67 -4.85 14.75 9.15
C VAL A 67 -4.42 15.92 10.03
N LYS A 68 -3.20 16.42 9.83
CA LYS A 68 -2.83 17.74 10.32
C LYS A 68 -3.53 18.75 9.43
N GLU A 69 -4.65 19.29 9.89
CA GLU A 69 -5.14 20.54 9.34
C GLU A 69 -4.09 21.61 9.66
N ASP A 70 -3.36 22.07 8.64
CA ASP A 70 -2.60 23.32 8.74
C ASP A 70 -3.63 24.42 8.98
N VAL A 71 -3.79 24.80 10.24
CA VAL A 71 -4.58 25.96 10.63
C VAL A 71 -3.82 27.16 10.07
N ALA A 72 -4.13 27.54 8.84
CA ALA A 72 -3.67 28.78 8.25
C ALA A 72 -4.25 29.92 9.10
N TYR A 73 -3.46 30.40 10.06
CA TYR A 73 -3.71 31.65 10.75
C TYR A 73 -3.64 32.77 9.70
N LEU A 74 -4.81 33.16 9.19
CA LEU A 74 -4.99 34.44 8.52
C LEU A 74 -4.93 35.52 9.62
N GLY A 75 -3.73 36.08 9.80
CA GLY A 75 -3.50 37.31 10.56
C GLY A 75 -3.82 38.55 9.75
#